data_AF-A0A4R4P681-F1
#
_entry.id   AF-A0A4R4P681-F1
#
_cell.length_a   1.000
_cell.length_b   1.000
_cell.length_c   1.000
_cell.angle_alpha   90.00
_cell.angle_beta   90.00
_cell.angle_gamma   90.00
#
_symmetry.space_group_name_H-M   'P 1'
#
loop_
_entity.id
_entity.type
_entity.pdbx_description
1 polymer ?
#
loop_
_entity_poly.entity_id
_entity_poly.type
_entity_poly.pdbx_seq_one_letter_code
_entity_poly.pdbx_strand_id
1 'polypeptide(L)'
;MVAGDFDADGRDDLALAGGEGWQSVPVAFASADGSFRVANKEFPGSWPRWAETDNVRTLAGDFNRDGRADLALVGGAGWQSIPLALSAGEGSFTVQNQPIDARWNEWATTPGAEPVAGDFNGDRAADIALVGGNTFNTQPVAVSNSDGTFALVNEQLR
;
A
#
# COMPACT_ATOMS: atom_id res chain seq x y z
N MET A 1 -0.84 10.94 1.35
CA MET A 1 -1.18 10.64 2.76
C MET A 1 -2.20 9.52 2.77
N VAL A 2 -2.07 8.59 3.70
CA VAL A 2 -3.01 7.48 3.90
C VAL A 2 -3.30 7.32 5.39
N ALA A 3 -4.44 6.72 5.71
CA ALA A 3 -4.85 6.42 7.08
C ALA A 3 -4.79 4.92 7.34
N GLY A 4 -4.42 4.53 8.56
CA GLY A 4 -4.42 3.14 9.03
C GLY A 4 -3.77 3.03 10.40
N ASP A 5 -4.06 1.97 11.14
CA ASP A 5 -3.51 1.70 12.48
C ASP A 5 -2.05 1.19 12.38
N PHE A 6 -1.07 2.10 12.38
CA PHE A 6 0.33 1.73 12.13
C PHE A 6 1.04 1.20 13.39
N ASP A 7 0.46 1.31 14.58
CA ASP A 7 1.02 0.81 15.84
C ASP A 7 0.16 -0.25 16.58
N ALA A 8 -0.95 -0.68 15.99
CA ALA A 8 -1.88 -1.68 16.49
C ALA A 8 -2.59 -1.28 17.79
N ASP A 9 -2.83 0.02 17.98
CA ASP A 9 -3.52 0.54 19.16
C ASP A 9 -5.06 0.62 19.02
N GLY A 10 -5.57 0.25 17.85
CA GLY A 10 -6.98 0.23 17.47
C GLY A 10 -7.50 1.55 16.92
N ARG A 11 -6.64 2.52 16.59
CA ARG A 11 -7.01 3.81 16.00
C ARG A 11 -6.30 4.02 14.67
N ASP A 12 -6.97 4.71 13.75
CA ASP A 12 -6.32 5.10 12.51
C ASP A 12 -5.34 6.26 12.75
N ASP A 13 -4.09 6.03 12.37
CA ASP A 13 -3.02 7.01 12.29
C ASP A 13 -2.92 7.59 10.87
N LEU A 14 -1.98 8.54 10.65
CA LEU A 14 -1.74 9.13 9.34
C LEU A 14 -0.29 8.96 8.90
N ALA A 15 -0.07 8.32 7.75
CA ALA A 15 1.25 8.23 7.12
C ALA A 15 1.36 9.17 5.91
N LEU A 16 2.46 9.93 5.83
CA LEU A 16 2.75 10.86 4.75
C LEU A 16 3.88 10.33 3.87
N ALA A 17 3.53 9.93 2.65
CA ALA A 17 4.45 9.43 1.63
C ALA A 17 4.39 10.31 0.37
N GLY A 18 5.47 10.28 -0.43
CA GLY A 18 5.55 10.95 -1.73
C GLY A 18 5.87 12.45 -1.66
N GLY A 19 6.45 12.94 -0.56
CA GLY A 19 6.95 14.31 -0.51
C GLY A 19 8.23 14.45 -1.33
N GLU A 20 8.32 15.48 -2.18
CA GLU A 20 9.46 15.68 -3.08
C GLU A 20 10.80 15.73 -2.32
N GLY A 21 11.72 14.82 -2.68
CA GLY A 21 13.04 14.71 -2.07
C GLY A 21 13.04 14.12 -0.66
N TRP A 22 11.94 13.52 -0.20
CA TRP A 22 11.87 12.96 1.14
C TRP A 22 12.64 11.64 1.23
N GLN A 23 13.32 11.46 2.35
CA GLN A 23 13.99 10.20 2.71
C GLN A 23 13.28 9.49 3.86
N SER A 24 12.06 9.93 4.17
CA SER A 24 11.27 9.41 5.27
C SER A 24 9.78 9.36 4.93
N VAL A 25 9.05 8.58 5.73
CA VAL A 25 7.59 8.58 5.78
C VAL A 25 7.20 8.95 7.21
N PRO A 26 6.93 10.24 7.49
CA PRO A 26 6.43 10.65 8.78
C PRO A 26 5.09 9.97 9.07
N VAL A 27 4.92 9.48 10.29
CA VAL A 27 3.66 8.91 10.80
C VAL A 27 3.19 9.72 11.99
N ALA A 28 1.96 10.20 11.93
CA ALA A 28 1.28 10.88 13.02
C ALA A 28 0.37 9.87 13.73
N PHE A 29 0.79 9.43 14.91
CA PHE A 29 0.10 8.46 15.76
C PHE A 29 -1.04 9.12 16.54
N ALA A 30 -2.25 8.61 16.39
CA ALA A 30 -3.47 9.15 16.97
C ALA A 30 -3.61 8.75 18.44
N SER A 31 -3.79 9.75 19.30
CA SER A 31 -4.15 9.53 20.71
C SER A 31 -5.67 9.50 20.88
N ALA A 32 -6.14 8.87 21.96
CA ALA A 32 -7.58 8.74 22.25
C ALA A 32 -8.32 10.08 22.43
N ASP A 33 -7.59 11.17 22.66
CA ASP A 33 -8.13 12.54 22.76
C ASP A 33 -8.15 13.30 21.42
N GLY A 34 -7.76 12.64 20.32
CA GLY A 34 -7.68 13.23 18.97
C GLY A 34 -6.40 14.04 18.70
N SER A 35 -5.46 14.08 19.65
CA SER A 35 -4.12 14.63 19.41
C SER A 35 -3.23 13.65 18.66
N PHE A 36 -2.12 14.15 18.10
CA PHE A 36 -1.18 13.34 17.33
C PHE A 36 0.25 13.46 17.86
N ARG A 37 0.94 12.33 17.96
CA ARG A 37 2.40 12.27 18.15
C ARG A 37 3.06 11.89 16.84
N VAL A 38 3.97 12.72 16.33
CA VAL A 38 4.64 12.44 15.05
C VAL A 38 5.97 11.73 15.28
N ALA A 39 6.17 10.62 14.57
CA ALA A 39 7.48 10.02 14.35
C ALA A 39 7.94 10.31 12.93
N ASN A 40 9.16 10.81 12.78
CA ASN A 40 9.83 11.00 11.50
C ASN A 40 11.21 10.36 11.58
N LYS A 41 11.29 9.09 11.23
CA LYS A 41 12.51 8.30 11.29
C LYS A 41 13.13 8.16 9.90
N GLU A 42 14.42 7.87 9.86
CA GLU A 42 15.07 7.43 8.64
C GLU A 42 14.37 6.19 8.09
N PHE A 43 14.11 6.18 6.79
CA PHE A 43 13.38 5.11 6.15
C PHE A 43 14.33 4.20 5.37
N PRO A 44 14.20 2.86 5.49
CA PRO A 44 15.11 1.97 4.82
C PRO A 44 14.91 1.95 3.30
N GLY A 45 16.01 2.04 2.56
CA GLY A 45 16.02 1.88 1.11
C GLY A 45 15.34 3.04 0.37
N SER A 46 14.85 2.75 -0.84
CA SER A 46 14.37 3.76 -1.78
C SER A 46 12.86 3.94 -1.80
N TRP A 47 12.12 3.32 -0.87
CA TRP A 47 10.65 3.33 -0.89
C TRP A 47 10.04 4.73 -0.87
N PRO A 48 10.50 5.70 -0.04
CA PRO A 48 9.96 7.07 -0.08
C PRO A 48 10.12 7.71 -1.46
N ARG A 49 11.27 7.50 -2.10
CA ARG A 49 11.57 7.98 -3.46
C ARG A 49 10.70 7.29 -4.51
N TRP A 50 10.37 6.01 -4.35
CA TRP A 50 9.43 5.33 -5.23
C TRP A 50 8.02 5.89 -5.09
N ALA A 51 7.62 6.29 -3.88
CA ALA A 51 6.32 6.92 -3.62
C ALA A 51 6.18 8.31 -4.27
N GLU A 52 7.29 8.98 -4.57
CA GLU A 52 7.32 10.26 -5.32
C GLU A 52 7.15 10.08 -6.84
N THR A 53 7.19 8.85 -7.36
CA THR A 53 7.11 8.61 -8.80
C THR A 53 5.73 8.98 -9.35
N ASP A 54 5.69 9.63 -10.51
CA ASP A 54 4.44 10.03 -11.17
C ASP A 54 3.45 8.87 -11.29
N ASN A 55 2.18 9.15 -11.00
CA ASN A 55 1.05 8.21 -11.00
C ASN A 55 1.13 7.08 -9.96
N VAL A 56 2.15 7.04 -9.11
CA VAL A 56 2.18 6.11 -7.98
C VAL A 56 1.17 6.54 -6.94
N ARG A 57 0.37 5.57 -6.47
CA ARG A 57 -0.56 5.71 -5.37
C ARG A 57 -0.05 4.92 -4.18
N THR A 58 -0.10 5.53 -3.01
CA THR A 58 0.13 4.85 -1.73
C THR A 58 -1.19 4.34 -1.18
N LEU A 59 -1.20 3.10 -0.72
CA LEU A 59 -2.30 2.47 -0.01
C LEU A 59 -1.86 2.10 1.40
N ALA A 60 -2.83 1.99 2.31
CA ALA A 60 -2.64 1.42 3.64
C ALA A 60 -3.48 0.16 3.80
N GLY A 61 -2.94 -0.84 4.50
CA GLY A 61 -3.61 -2.09 4.83
C GLY A 61 -2.64 -3.08 5.50
N ASP A 62 -3.13 -3.99 6.32
CA ASP A 62 -2.30 -5.03 6.96
C ASP A 62 -1.96 -6.12 5.93
N PHE A 63 -0.84 -5.98 5.20
CA PHE A 63 -0.50 -6.88 4.11
C PHE A 63 0.17 -8.18 4.61
N ASN A 64 0.67 -8.20 5.86
CA ASN A 64 1.46 -9.30 6.43
C ASN A 64 0.77 -10.05 7.61
N ARG A 65 -0.43 -9.60 8.01
CA ARG A 65 -1.25 -10.12 9.12
C ARG A 65 -0.64 -9.96 10.51
N ASP A 66 0.16 -8.92 10.72
CA ASP A 66 0.77 -8.64 12.02
C ASP A 66 -0.09 -7.73 12.92
N GLY A 67 -1.25 -7.29 12.42
CA GLY A 67 -2.22 -6.44 13.12
C GLY A 67 -1.93 -4.95 12.98
N ARG A 68 -0.89 -4.54 12.25
CA ARG A 68 -0.62 -3.14 11.89
C ARG A 68 -0.95 -2.91 10.42
N ALA A 69 -1.39 -1.71 10.12
CA ALA A 69 -1.37 -1.22 8.76
C ALA A 69 0.07 -1.14 8.24
N ASP A 70 0.24 -1.57 7.00
CA ASP A 70 1.45 -1.43 6.21
C ASP A 70 1.17 -0.45 5.05
N LEU A 71 2.18 -0.20 4.22
CA LEU A 71 2.06 0.65 3.03
C LEU A 71 2.37 -0.13 1.76
N ALA A 72 1.59 0.10 0.70
CA ALA A 72 1.86 -0.42 -0.64
C ALA A 72 1.93 0.71 -1.68
N LEU A 73 2.76 0.53 -2.71
CA LEU A 73 2.84 1.43 -3.86
C LEU A 73 2.34 0.73 -5.13
N VAL A 74 1.44 1.40 -5.86
CA VAL A 74 0.80 0.88 -7.09
C VAL A 74 0.79 1.95 -8.18
N GLY A 75 0.90 1.55 -9.45
CA GLY A 75 0.74 2.44 -10.61
C GLY A 75 2.04 3.02 -11.17
N GLY A 76 3.20 2.58 -10.69
CA GLY A 76 4.49 3.02 -11.24
C GLY A 76 4.72 2.46 -12.64
N ALA A 77 4.82 3.34 -13.64
CA ALA A 77 4.95 2.93 -15.04
C ALA A 77 6.14 1.97 -15.26
N GLY A 78 5.88 0.82 -15.90
CA GLY A 78 6.88 -0.22 -16.17
C GLY A 78 7.32 -1.05 -14.95
N TRP A 79 6.75 -0.85 -13.77
CA TRP A 79 7.04 -1.68 -12.60
C TRP A 79 6.52 -3.11 -12.79
N GLN A 80 7.21 -4.05 -12.16
CA GLN A 80 6.89 -5.48 -12.14
C GLN A 80 6.74 -6.00 -10.70
N SER A 81 6.39 -5.10 -9.78
CA SER A 81 6.26 -5.38 -8.36
C SER A 81 5.28 -4.41 -7.71
N ILE A 82 4.89 -4.75 -6.48
CA ILE A 82 4.16 -3.87 -5.56
C ILE A 82 5.10 -3.66 -4.36
N PRO A 83 5.86 -2.56 -4.30
CA PRO A 83 6.73 -2.28 -3.17
C PRO A 83 5.91 -2.12 -1.88
N LEU A 84 6.21 -2.94 -0.88
CA LEU A 84 5.64 -2.86 0.45
C LEU A 84 6.61 -2.22 1.43
N ALA A 85 6.06 -1.42 2.34
CA ALA A 85 6.73 -1.02 3.56
C ALA A 85 5.91 -1.50 4.75
N LEU A 86 6.43 -2.52 5.43
CA LEU A 86 5.77 -3.17 6.55
C LEU A 86 6.05 -2.41 7.84
N SER A 87 5.01 -2.03 8.57
CA SER A 87 5.15 -1.27 9.81
C SER A 87 5.70 -2.17 10.93
N ALA A 88 6.73 -1.70 11.61
CA ALA A 88 7.20 -2.30 12.86
C ALA A 88 6.62 -1.59 14.10
N GLY A 89 5.66 -0.68 13.89
CA GLY A 89 5.19 0.25 14.91
C GLY A 89 6.15 1.41 15.14
N GLU A 90 5.69 2.41 15.91
CA GLU A 90 6.51 3.55 16.34
C GLU A 90 7.21 4.32 15.18
N GLY A 91 6.67 4.23 13.95
CA GLY A 91 7.16 4.93 12.76
C GLY A 91 8.38 4.30 12.10
N SER A 92 8.69 3.05 12.45
CA SER A 92 9.74 2.26 11.80
C SER A 92 9.12 1.30 10.78
N PHE A 93 9.79 1.10 9.64
CA PHE A 93 9.31 0.23 8.57
C PHE A 93 10.40 -0.75 8.13
N THR A 94 10.00 -1.84 7.49
CA THR A 94 10.89 -2.69 6.67
C THR A 94 10.37 -2.76 5.25
N VAL A 95 11.24 -2.82 4.25
CA VAL A 95 10.82 -2.79 2.83
C VAL A 95 10.90 -4.18 2.22
N GLN A 96 9.84 -4.56 1.50
CA GLN A 96 9.81 -5.74 0.64
C GLN A 96 9.41 -5.32 -0.78
N ASN A 97 10.07 -5.87 -1.79
CA ASN A 97 9.81 -5.53 -3.19
C ASN A 97 9.94 -6.77 -4.05
N GLN A 98 8.93 -7.64 -3.97
CA GLN A 98 8.92 -8.92 -4.67
C GLN A 98 8.26 -8.79 -6.06
N PRO A 99 8.66 -9.61 -7.04
CA PRO A 99 8.02 -9.64 -8.35
C PRO A 99 6.54 -10.02 -8.28
N ILE A 100 5.74 -9.43 -9.16
CA ILE A 100 4.38 -9.84 -9.48
C ILE A 100 4.27 -10.03 -11.01
N ASP A 101 3.25 -10.76 -11.46
CA ASP A 101 2.97 -10.87 -12.90
C ASP A 101 2.77 -9.48 -13.52
N ALA A 102 3.49 -9.22 -14.61
CA ALA A 102 3.59 -7.90 -15.24
C ALA A 102 2.22 -7.32 -15.69
N ARG A 103 1.21 -8.18 -15.92
CA ARG A 103 -0.16 -7.76 -16.25
C ARG A 103 -0.77 -6.87 -15.18
N TRP A 104 -0.36 -7.03 -13.92
CA TRP A 104 -0.82 -6.17 -12.83
C TRP A 104 -0.62 -4.69 -13.16
N ASN A 105 0.57 -4.32 -13.63
CA ASN A 105 0.89 -2.92 -13.87
C ASN A 105 0.22 -2.37 -15.13
N GLU A 106 -0.03 -3.22 -16.13
CA GLU A 106 -0.85 -2.87 -17.30
C GLU A 106 -2.26 -2.44 -16.86
N TRP A 107 -2.87 -3.18 -15.92
CA TRP A 107 -4.15 -2.79 -15.34
C TRP A 107 -4.03 -1.55 -14.45
N ALA A 108 -3.02 -1.49 -13.57
CA ALA A 108 -2.86 -0.40 -12.60
C ALA A 108 -2.62 0.96 -13.26
N THR A 109 -2.01 0.98 -14.45
CA THR A 109 -1.76 2.21 -15.23
C THR A 109 -2.86 2.52 -16.24
N THR A 110 -3.93 1.72 -16.30
CA THR A 110 -5.09 2.00 -17.16
C THR A 110 -5.73 3.33 -16.75
N PRO A 111 -6.05 4.25 -17.68
CA PRO A 111 -6.72 5.50 -17.33
C PRO A 111 -8.01 5.27 -16.54
N GLY A 112 -8.14 5.98 -15.41
CA GLY A 112 -9.26 5.83 -14.48
C GLY A 112 -9.11 4.70 -13.46
N ALA A 113 -8.08 3.84 -13.58
CA ALA A 113 -7.82 2.81 -12.59
C ALA A 113 -7.41 3.43 -11.25
N GLU A 114 -8.13 3.05 -10.21
CA GLU A 114 -7.91 3.48 -8.84
C GLU A 114 -7.68 2.23 -7.99
N PRO A 115 -6.52 2.11 -7.31
CA PRO A 115 -6.27 1.00 -6.42
C PRO A 115 -6.99 1.20 -5.08
N VAL A 116 -7.55 0.13 -4.53
CA VAL A 116 -8.17 0.09 -3.21
C VAL A 116 -7.65 -1.13 -2.45
N ALA A 117 -7.34 -0.93 -1.17
CA ALA A 117 -6.89 -2.01 -0.28
C ALA A 117 -8.05 -2.51 0.58
N GLY A 118 -8.04 -3.81 0.90
CA GLY A 118 -9.01 -4.43 1.79
C GLY A 118 -8.89 -5.95 1.77
N ASP A 119 -9.37 -6.63 2.82
CA ASP A 119 -9.43 -8.10 2.84
C ASP A 119 -10.61 -8.56 1.97
N PHE A 120 -10.34 -8.96 0.74
CA PHE A 120 -11.37 -9.32 -0.24
C PHE A 120 -11.64 -10.83 -0.29
N ASN A 121 -10.77 -11.64 0.31
CA ASN A 121 -10.88 -13.10 0.32
C ASN A 121 -11.17 -13.70 1.72
N GLY A 122 -11.17 -12.89 2.78
CA GLY A 122 -11.45 -13.27 4.16
C GLY A 122 -10.28 -13.91 4.90
N ASP A 123 -9.05 -13.75 4.42
CA ASP A 123 -7.86 -14.36 4.99
C ASP A 123 -7.15 -13.51 6.05
N ARG A 124 -7.65 -12.28 6.27
CA ARG A 124 -7.17 -11.25 7.20
C ARG A 124 -5.90 -10.54 6.78
N ALA A 125 -5.36 -10.78 5.59
CA ALA A 125 -4.44 -9.84 4.95
C ALA A 125 -5.24 -8.87 4.08
N ALA A 126 -4.76 -7.64 3.99
CA ALA A 126 -5.22 -6.72 2.97
C ALA A 126 -4.77 -7.24 1.59
N ASP A 127 -5.71 -7.27 0.65
CA ASP A 127 -5.50 -7.43 -0.77
C ASP A 127 -5.55 -6.05 -1.45
N ILE A 128 -5.27 -6.00 -2.76
CA ILE A 128 -5.40 -4.79 -3.56
C ILE A 128 -6.28 -5.07 -4.78
N ALA A 129 -7.39 -4.35 -4.92
CA ALA A 129 -8.23 -4.39 -6.12
C ALA A 129 -8.05 -3.12 -6.95
N LEU A 130 -8.16 -3.24 -8.27
CA LEU A 130 -8.18 -2.09 -9.18
C LEU A 130 -9.61 -1.83 -9.66
N VAL A 131 -10.12 -0.63 -9.47
CA VAL A 131 -11.48 -0.24 -9.87
C VAL A 131 -11.45 0.96 -10.82
N GLY A 132 -12.56 1.24 -11.51
CA GLY A 132 -12.73 2.48 -12.28
C GLY A 132 -11.95 2.59 -13.59
N GLY A 133 -11.11 1.60 -13.93
CA GLY A 133 -10.38 1.58 -15.20
C GLY A 133 -11.34 1.67 -16.38
N ASN A 134 -11.14 2.66 -17.26
CA ASN A 134 -12.07 2.99 -18.35
C ASN A 134 -12.29 1.84 -19.35
N THR A 135 -11.40 0.85 -19.37
CA THR A 135 -11.46 -0.33 -20.25
C THR A 135 -11.71 -1.63 -19.49
N PHE A 136 -11.94 -1.57 -18.17
CA PHE A 136 -12.14 -2.77 -17.37
C PHE A 136 -13.50 -3.41 -17.68
N ASN A 137 -13.45 -4.63 -18.21
CA ASN A 137 -14.56 -5.59 -18.27
C ASN A 137 -14.34 -6.76 -17.30
N THR A 138 -13.31 -6.67 -16.47
CA THR A 138 -12.87 -7.64 -15.48
C THR A 138 -12.49 -6.92 -14.19
N GLN A 139 -12.34 -7.65 -13.10
CA GLN A 139 -11.97 -7.14 -11.78
C GLN A 139 -10.59 -7.68 -11.37
N PRO A 140 -9.50 -6.94 -11.64
CA PRO A 140 -8.18 -7.33 -11.18
C PRO A 140 -8.06 -7.18 -9.67
N VAL A 141 -7.50 -8.20 -9.03
CA VAL A 141 -7.17 -8.24 -7.59
C VAL A 141 -5.79 -8.89 -7.42
N ALA A 142 -4.89 -8.20 -6.71
CA ALA A 142 -3.67 -8.76 -6.16
C ALA A 142 -3.95 -9.23 -4.74
N VAL A 143 -4.08 -10.54 -4.56
CA VAL A 143 -4.35 -11.20 -3.28
C VAL A 143 -3.04 -11.39 -2.52
N SER A 144 -2.95 -10.90 -1.28
CA SER A 144 -1.71 -10.98 -0.50
C SER A 144 -1.47 -12.41 -0.01
N ASN A 145 -0.23 -12.91 -0.16
CA ASN A 145 0.20 -14.16 0.45
C ASN A 145 0.78 -13.97 1.87
N SER A 146 0.77 -12.73 2.39
CA SER A 146 1.34 -12.35 3.71
C SER A 146 2.85 -12.50 3.85
N ASP A 147 3.57 -12.83 2.78
CA ASP A 147 5.02 -12.98 2.73
C ASP A 147 5.71 -11.95 1.81
N GLY A 148 4.95 -10.91 1.43
CA GLY A 148 5.36 -9.87 0.49
C GLY A 148 5.11 -10.19 -0.98
N THR A 149 4.58 -11.38 -1.29
CA THR A 149 4.16 -11.76 -2.64
C THR A 149 2.64 -11.66 -2.80
N PHE A 150 2.18 -11.56 -4.05
CA PHE A 150 0.77 -11.46 -4.40
C PHE A 150 0.38 -12.48 -5.46
N ALA A 151 -0.77 -13.12 -5.29
CA ALA A 151 -1.43 -13.92 -6.32
C ALA A 151 -2.43 -13.05 -7.10
N LEU A 152 -2.41 -13.11 -8.43
CA LEU A 152 -3.35 -12.34 -9.25
C LEU A 152 -4.63 -13.13 -9.52
N VAL A 153 -5.76 -12.49 -9.23
CA VAL A 153 -7.10 -12.91 -9.64
C VAL A 153 -7.66 -11.86 -10.59
N ASN A 154 -8.31 -12.28 -11.68
CA ASN A 154 -8.99 -11.35 -12.57
C ASN A 154 -10.26 -11.98 -13.15
N GLU A 155 -11.40 -11.59 -12.59
CA GLU A 155 -12.70 -12.21 -12.91
C GLU A 155 -13.57 -11.29 -13.76
N GLN A 156 -14.46 -11.87 -14.57
CA GLN A 156 -15.35 -11.08 -15.41
C GLN A 156 -16.42 -10.35 -14.59
N LEU A 157 -16.60 -9.04 -14.85
CA LEU A 157 -17.69 -8.26 -14.26
C LEU A 157 -19.02 -8.71 -14.90
N ARG A 158 -20.03 -8.94 -14.07
CA ARG A 158 -21.37 -9.37 -14.49
C ARG A 158 -22.36 -8.22 -14.52
#